data_AF-A0A2T4U4R5-F1
#
_entry.id   AF-A0A2T4U4R5-F1
#
_cell.length_a   1.000
_cell.length_b   1.000
_cell.length_c   1.000
_cell.angle_alpha   90.00
_cell.angle_beta   90.00
_cell.angle_gamma   90.00
#
_symmetry.space_group_name_H-M   'P 1'
#
loop_
_entity.id
_entity.type
_entity.pdbx_description
1 polymer ?
#
loop_
_entity_poly.entity_id
_entity_poly.type
_entity_poly.pdbx_seq_one_letter_code
_entity_poly.pdbx_strand_id
1 'polypeptide(L)'
;MGNEKQEKKKRHMLKAPEIIRTYCERNAIPHIHVVESSFPEAGFAGQFYSAVNDEEIVTFKITDAGLFYKDGEKEEKMQKALNSVFIHNKIRLEEYEQVTVDNYAMKTELIFDDSRRIIQLMSDGKSIVGYLKLNTDLTFIEVERAWYNKIFGFRSRSKTKMATASAAYILMLGSCASILIGGDTEEEIAAEENNQNVYEETLEESENNEESSTNEEPENEAVNKTENSEEEKEEEQVTDEAANEEEETNTITGEEETVEKEKDIFNTEMTTTFTTNIDEPESEISEENYEKYNDIMDYLVSYPDKPEEDLFEELAGEYNESADELQEFMRTHMDDVIAYDFGQSTNDVSIEESDVKSTIKDFFNENVEDSSLLDIDENQADVEITNLRTLSKGEFEYAGDPFDYILKTEYTGDFQQVGVFQLKVNGVNIDLD
;
A
#
# COMPACT_ATOMS: atom_id res chain seq x y z
N MET A 1 -44.72 -41.98 5.78
CA MET A 1 -44.51 -40.53 5.62
C MET A 1 -43.70 -40.05 6.82
N GLY A 2 -42.36 -40.10 6.71
CA GLY A 2 -41.45 -39.58 7.72
C GLY A 2 -40.99 -38.20 7.30
N ASN A 3 -41.26 -37.18 8.12
CA ASN A 3 -40.83 -35.81 7.91
C ASN A 3 -39.34 -35.72 8.28
N GLU A 4 -38.46 -35.85 7.30
CA GLU A 4 -37.03 -35.59 7.45
C GLU A 4 -36.83 -34.06 7.36
N LYS A 5 -36.87 -33.39 8.51
CA LYS A 5 -36.47 -31.99 8.62
C LYS A 5 -34.98 -31.90 8.31
N GLN A 6 -34.63 -31.36 7.14
CA GLN A 6 -33.25 -30.99 6.83
C GLN A 6 -32.77 -29.90 7.81
N GLU A 7 -31.94 -30.28 8.77
CA GLU A 7 -31.17 -29.33 9.57
C GLU A 7 -30.22 -28.55 8.63
N LYS A 8 -30.46 -27.25 8.48
CA LYS A 8 -29.50 -26.34 7.86
C LYS A 8 -28.23 -26.33 8.71
N LYS A 9 -27.21 -27.09 8.31
CA LYS A 9 -25.87 -27.04 8.94
C LYS A 9 -25.35 -25.60 8.86
N LYS A 10 -24.99 -25.02 10.01
CA LYS A 10 -24.36 -23.70 10.08
C LYS A 10 -23.02 -23.74 9.34
N ARG A 11 -22.77 -22.73 8.51
CA ARG A 11 -21.47 -22.50 7.87
C ARG A 11 -20.77 -21.39 8.66
N HIS A 12 -19.49 -21.60 8.92
CA HIS A 12 -18.60 -20.63 9.56
C HIS A 12 -17.61 -20.12 8.52
N MET A 13 -17.13 -18.89 8.67
CA MET A 13 -16.14 -18.29 7.79
C MET A 13 -14.79 -18.25 8.52
N LEU A 14 -13.72 -18.72 7.88
CA LEU A 14 -12.36 -18.46 8.38
C LEU A 14 -12.05 -16.98 8.22
N LYS A 15 -11.56 -16.33 9.28
CA LYS A 15 -11.17 -14.94 9.23
C LYS A 15 -9.73 -14.87 8.72
N ALA A 16 -9.49 -14.10 7.66
CA ALA A 16 -8.15 -13.94 7.11
C ALA A 16 -7.08 -13.48 8.14
N PRO A 17 -7.37 -12.56 9.10
CA PRO A 17 -6.41 -12.27 10.17
C PRO A 17 -6.02 -13.48 11.03
N GLU A 18 -6.92 -14.45 11.22
CA GLU A 18 -6.63 -15.70 11.94
C GLU A 18 -5.71 -16.62 11.12
N ILE A 19 -5.93 -16.68 9.79
CA ILE A 19 -5.08 -17.43 8.86
C ILE A 19 -3.65 -16.86 8.87
N ILE A 20 -3.51 -15.53 8.76
CA ILE A 20 -2.19 -14.87 8.72
C ILE A 20 -1.44 -15.02 10.04
N ARG A 21 -2.11 -14.87 11.19
CA ARG A 21 -1.46 -15.14 12.49
C ARG A 21 -0.94 -16.57 12.58
N THR A 22 -1.77 -17.54 12.20
CA THR A 22 -1.38 -18.96 12.20
C THR A 22 -0.21 -19.21 11.25
N TYR A 23 -0.19 -18.56 10.09
CA TYR A 23 0.93 -18.63 9.15
C TYR A 23 2.22 -18.05 9.75
N CYS A 24 2.13 -16.87 10.37
CA CYS A 24 3.28 -16.23 11.01
C CYS A 24 3.85 -17.09 12.15
N GLU A 25 2.99 -17.65 13.00
CA GLU A 25 3.40 -18.55 14.10
C GLU A 25 4.13 -19.81 13.58
N ARG A 26 3.61 -20.45 12.52
CA ARG A 26 4.20 -21.66 11.94
C ARG A 26 5.56 -21.41 11.27
N ASN A 27 5.75 -20.22 10.72
CA ASN A 27 6.97 -19.84 10.01
C ASN A 27 7.90 -18.94 10.84
N ALA A 28 7.63 -18.79 12.14
CA ALA A 28 8.40 -17.95 13.06
C ALA A 28 8.56 -16.47 12.59
N ILE A 29 7.55 -15.93 11.92
CA ILE A 29 7.50 -14.52 11.52
C ILE A 29 7.01 -13.69 12.72
N PRO A 30 7.84 -12.79 13.28
CA PRO A 30 7.44 -11.98 14.43
C PRO A 30 6.29 -11.04 14.05
N HIS A 31 5.28 -10.91 14.91
CA HIS A 31 4.15 -10.02 14.66
C HIS A 31 3.49 -9.59 15.95
N ILE A 32 2.98 -8.36 15.96
CA ILE A 32 2.20 -7.77 17.07
C ILE A 32 0.82 -7.40 16.57
N HIS A 33 0.75 -6.81 15.38
CA HIS A 33 -0.49 -6.52 14.69
C HIS A 33 -0.61 -7.36 13.42
N VAL A 34 -1.84 -7.77 13.10
CA VAL A 34 -2.20 -8.32 11.80
C VAL A 34 -3.43 -7.56 11.34
N VAL A 35 -3.29 -6.84 10.25
CA VAL A 35 -4.29 -5.90 9.73
C VAL A 35 -4.50 -6.13 8.25
N GLU A 36 -5.70 -5.86 7.75
CA GLU A 36 -5.94 -5.83 6.31
C GLU A 36 -5.15 -4.67 5.69
N SER A 37 -4.60 -4.89 4.51
CA SER A 37 -3.85 -3.87 3.79
C SER A 37 -4.19 -3.88 2.30
N SER A 38 -3.77 -2.84 1.59
CA SER A 38 -3.89 -2.76 0.15
C SER A 38 -2.71 -2.00 -0.46
N PHE A 39 -2.41 -2.31 -1.72
CA PHE A 39 -1.40 -1.60 -2.51
C PHE A 39 -2.06 -0.90 -3.69
N PRO A 40 -1.73 0.37 -3.95
CA PRO A 40 -2.22 1.06 -5.15
C PRO A 40 -1.84 0.34 -6.45
N GLU A 41 -0.67 -0.31 -6.46
CA GLU A 41 -0.04 -0.94 -7.62
C GLU A 41 -0.65 -2.30 -7.97
N ALA A 42 -1.24 -3.01 -6.99
CA ALA A 42 -1.70 -4.38 -7.16
C ALA A 42 -3.13 -4.52 -7.76
N GLY A 43 -3.72 -3.42 -8.24
CA GLY A 43 -5.11 -3.41 -8.72
C GLY A 43 -6.15 -3.73 -7.63
N PHE A 44 -7.43 -3.75 -8.00
CA PHE A 44 -8.55 -3.89 -7.05
C PHE A 44 -8.82 -5.32 -6.56
N ALA A 45 -8.11 -6.34 -7.06
CA ALA A 45 -8.58 -7.72 -6.98
C ALA A 45 -7.93 -8.61 -5.89
N GLY A 46 -6.95 -8.10 -5.12
CA GLY A 46 -6.28 -8.85 -4.06
C GLY A 46 -6.66 -8.41 -2.64
N GLN A 47 -6.96 -9.36 -1.75
CA GLN A 47 -6.98 -9.09 -0.30
C GLN A 47 -5.57 -9.27 0.26
N PHE A 48 -4.99 -8.17 0.72
CA PHE A 48 -3.68 -8.18 1.39
C PHE A 48 -3.85 -8.03 2.89
N TYR A 49 -2.87 -8.56 3.63
CA TYR A 49 -2.81 -8.44 5.07
C TYR A 49 -1.38 -8.18 5.49
N SER A 50 -1.15 -7.24 6.39
CA SER A 50 0.18 -6.95 6.90
C SER A 50 0.31 -7.40 8.35
N ALA A 51 1.34 -8.20 8.63
CA ALA A 51 1.86 -8.40 9.98
C ALA A 51 2.88 -7.30 10.27
N VAL A 52 2.75 -6.67 11.44
CA VAL A 52 3.58 -5.52 11.85
C VAL A 52 4.20 -5.82 13.21
N ASN A 53 5.51 -5.59 13.32
CA ASN A 53 6.26 -5.51 14.57
C ASN A 53 7.15 -4.24 14.56
N ASP A 54 8.08 -4.12 15.50
CA ASP A 54 9.04 -3.02 15.65
C ASP A 54 10.24 -3.05 14.69
N GLU A 55 10.52 -4.18 14.06
CA GLU A 55 11.63 -4.36 13.12
C GLU A 55 11.15 -4.31 11.66
N GLU A 56 9.97 -4.86 11.36
CA GLU A 56 9.50 -5.09 10.00
C GLU A 56 7.96 -5.06 9.83
N ILE A 57 7.56 -4.77 8.59
CA ILE A 57 6.20 -4.95 8.09
C ILE A 57 6.24 -6.02 7.01
N VAL A 58 5.63 -7.18 7.27
CA VAL A 58 5.51 -8.27 6.31
C VAL A 58 4.09 -8.30 5.79
N THR A 59 3.93 -8.19 4.48
CA THR A 59 2.62 -8.20 3.83
C THR A 59 2.41 -9.49 3.06
N PHE A 60 1.20 -10.02 3.17
CA PHE A 60 0.78 -11.30 2.64
C PHE A 60 -0.35 -11.12 1.64
N LYS A 61 -0.37 -11.96 0.60
CA LYS A 61 -1.51 -12.17 -0.29
C LYS A 61 -2.15 -13.52 0.03
N ILE A 62 -3.48 -13.58 0.11
CA ILE A 62 -4.24 -14.82 0.26
C ILE A 62 -5.02 -15.05 -1.02
N THR A 63 -4.69 -16.10 -1.78
CA THR A 63 -5.37 -16.38 -3.07
C THR A 63 -6.69 -17.14 -2.90
N ASP A 64 -6.88 -17.88 -1.80
CA ASP A 64 -8.11 -18.62 -1.50
C ASP A 64 -8.80 -18.08 -0.24
N ALA A 65 -9.36 -16.87 -0.33
CA ALA A 65 -10.03 -16.21 0.81
C ALA A 65 -11.46 -16.74 1.07
N GLY A 66 -12.02 -17.56 0.17
CA GLY A 66 -13.40 -18.04 0.17
C GLY A 66 -13.69 -19.23 1.08
N LEU A 67 -13.06 -19.34 2.25
CA LEU A 67 -13.05 -20.59 3.03
C LEU A 67 -14.14 -20.61 4.11
N PHE A 68 -15.37 -20.84 3.65
CA PHE A 68 -16.44 -21.31 4.52
C PHE A 68 -16.21 -22.78 4.91
N TYR A 69 -16.44 -23.12 6.18
CA TYR A 69 -16.31 -24.46 6.72
C TYR A 69 -17.55 -24.87 7.52
N LYS A 70 -17.81 -26.18 7.58
CA LYS A 70 -18.77 -26.76 8.54
C LYS A 70 -18.05 -27.25 9.79
N ASP A 71 -18.80 -27.51 10.84
CA ASP A 71 -18.27 -28.14 12.05
C ASP A 71 -17.50 -29.42 11.72
N GLY A 72 -16.25 -29.50 12.18
CA GLY A 72 -15.32 -30.61 11.90
C GLY A 72 -14.40 -30.42 10.69
N GLU A 73 -14.65 -29.43 9.82
CA GLU A 73 -13.83 -29.15 8.61
C GLU A 73 -12.81 -28.01 8.82
N LYS A 74 -12.79 -27.37 10.01
CA LYS A 74 -11.99 -26.15 10.27
C LYS A 74 -10.50 -26.35 9.98
N GLU A 75 -9.91 -27.44 10.46
CA GLU A 75 -8.47 -27.68 10.35
C GLU A 75 -8.04 -27.93 8.89
N GLU A 76 -8.81 -28.74 8.15
CA GLU A 76 -8.56 -28.99 6.73
C GLU A 76 -8.64 -27.70 5.92
N LYS A 77 -9.67 -26.89 6.17
CA LYS A 77 -9.84 -25.58 5.51
C LYS A 77 -8.75 -24.60 5.91
N MET A 78 -8.32 -24.59 7.18
CA MET A 78 -7.19 -23.77 7.63
C MET A 78 -5.91 -24.18 6.91
N GLN A 79 -5.62 -25.48 6.80
CA GLN A 79 -4.43 -25.95 6.08
C GLN A 79 -4.45 -25.56 4.61
N LYS A 80 -5.61 -25.66 3.95
CA LYS A 80 -5.78 -25.18 2.57
C LYS A 80 -5.53 -23.67 2.48
N ALA A 81 -6.06 -22.89 3.42
CA ALA A 81 -5.84 -21.45 3.49
C ALA A 81 -4.35 -21.11 3.63
N LEU A 82 -3.66 -21.79 4.55
CA LEU A 82 -2.24 -21.57 4.83
C LEU A 82 -1.36 -21.84 3.61
N ASN A 83 -1.70 -22.86 2.81
CA ASN A 83 -1.00 -23.17 1.56
C ASN A 83 -1.25 -22.11 0.46
N SER A 84 -2.23 -21.23 0.63
CA SER A 84 -2.56 -20.13 -0.30
C SER A 84 -2.02 -18.77 0.16
N VAL A 85 -1.25 -18.75 1.26
CA VAL A 85 -0.62 -17.54 1.78
C VAL A 85 0.76 -17.39 1.17
N PHE A 86 1.00 -16.23 0.55
CA PHE A 86 2.29 -15.86 -0.02
C PHE A 86 2.77 -14.57 0.62
N ILE A 87 4.07 -14.48 0.94
CA ILE A 87 4.69 -13.22 1.32
C ILE A 87 4.76 -12.35 0.07
N HIS A 88 3.99 -11.27 0.07
CA HIS A 88 3.94 -10.32 -1.03
C HIS A 88 4.95 -9.19 -0.85
N ASN A 89 5.23 -8.74 0.36
CA ASN A 89 6.22 -7.68 0.54
C ASN A 89 6.84 -7.77 1.94
N LYS A 90 8.08 -7.33 2.05
CA LYS A 90 8.80 -7.24 3.31
C LYS A 90 9.49 -5.87 3.40
N ILE A 91 9.10 -5.07 4.38
CA ILE A 91 9.71 -3.78 4.68
C ILE A 91 10.45 -3.90 6.00
N ARG A 92 11.78 -3.83 5.96
CA ARG A 92 12.61 -3.69 7.16
C ARG A 92 12.65 -2.22 7.53
N LEU A 93 12.23 -1.88 8.75
CA LEU A 93 12.07 -0.49 9.18
C LEU A 93 13.43 0.21 9.35
N GLU A 94 14.49 -0.54 9.66
CA GLU A 94 15.88 -0.05 9.73
C GLU A 94 16.43 0.47 8.39
N GLU A 95 15.83 0.10 7.25
CA GLU A 95 16.25 0.58 5.93
C GLU A 95 15.79 2.02 5.64
N TYR A 96 15.01 2.62 6.55
CA TYR A 96 14.40 3.93 6.36
C TYR A 96 14.71 4.82 7.55
N GLU A 97 14.97 6.09 7.28
CA GLU A 97 15.14 7.11 8.33
C GLU A 97 13.80 7.73 8.70
N GLN A 98 12.89 7.80 7.73
CA GLN A 98 11.68 8.61 7.81
C GLN A 98 10.52 7.93 7.06
N VAL A 99 9.31 8.20 7.55
CA VAL A 99 8.06 7.70 6.96
C VAL A 99 6.98 8.77 7.05
N THR A 100 6.36 9.05 5.90
CA THR A 100 5.21 9.95 5.83
C THR A 100 3.93 9.18 6.10
N VAL A 101 3.11 9.69 7.02
CA VAL A 101 1.84 9.08 7.43
C VAL A 101 0.67 9.95 6.99
N ASP A 102 -0.21 9.39 6.16
CA ASP A 102 -1.45 10.04 5.76
C ASP A 102 -2.68 9.29 6.30
N ASN A 103 -3.35 9.91 7.26
CA ASN A 103 -4.47 9.31 7.99
C ASN A 103 -5.82 9.73 7.38
N TYR A 104 -6.50 8.78 6.75
CA TYR A 104 -7.87 8.92 6.24
C TYR A 104 -8.91 8.39 7.23
N ALA A 105 -10.19 8.46 6.86
CA ALA A 105 -11.28 7.96 7.70
C ALA A 105 -11.29 6.43 7.84
N MET A 106 -10.92 5.70 6.78
CA MET A 106 -11.00 4.23 6.71
C MET A 106 -9.64 3.53 6.56
N LYS A 107 -8.58 4.30 6.28
CA LYS A 107 -7.24 3.76 6.05
C LYS A 107 -6.16 4.73 6.51
N THR A 108 -4.97 4.20 6.69
CA THR A 108 -3.74 4.97 6.93
C THR A 108 -2.72 4.57 5.87
N GLU A 109 -2.15 5.55 5.17
CA GLU A 109 -1.09 5.32 4.20
C GLU A 109 0.27 5.59 4.87
N LEU A 110 1.17 4.62 4.76
CA LEU A 110 2.59 4.75 5.12
C LEU A 110 3.38 4.87 3.83
N ILE A 111 4.09 5.98 3.67
CA ILE A 111 4.88 6.30 2.49
C ILE A 111 6.33 6.40 2.95
N PHE A 112 7.14 5.43 2.54
CA PHE A 112 8.57 5.40 2.86
C PHE A 112 9.36 6.24 1.83
N ASP A 113 10.49 6.81 2.25
CA ASP A 113 11.19 7.93 1.58
C ASP A 113 11.64 7.73 0.13
N ASP A 114 11.55 6.52 -0.40
CA ASP A 114 11.78 6.25 -1.82
C ASP A 114 10.56 6.56 -2.71
N SER A 115 9.43 7.02 -2.15
CA SER A 115 8.14 7.30 -2.83
C SER A 115 7.52 6.13 -3.60
N ARG A 116 8.21 4.99 -3.71
CA ARG A 116 7.77 3.78 -4.42
C ARG A 116 7.13 2.76 -3.48
N ARG A 117 7.29 2.90 -2.15
CA ARG A 117 6.69 1.98 -1.19
C ARG A 117 5.57 2.64 -0.41
N ILE A 118 4.34 2.39 -0.87
CA ILE A 118 3.12 2.82 -0.20
C ILE A 118 2.39 1.60 0.37
N ILE A 119 2.31 1.50 1.70
CA ILE A 119 1.44 0.53 2.37
C ILE A 119 0.17 1.25 2.81
N GLN A 120 -0.99 0.74 2.42
CA GLN A 120 -2.27 1.19 2.96
C GLN A 120 -2.74 0.21 4.01
N LEU A 121 -2.80 0.65 5.27
CA LEU A 121 -3.34 -0.13 6.38
C LEU A 121 -4.83 0.15 6.51
N MET A 122 -5.66 -0.89 6.41
CA MET A 122 -7.12 -0.82 6.44
C MET A 122 -7.63 -1.08 7.84
N SER A 123 -8.39 -0.13 8.40
CA SER A 123 -8.80 -0.17 9.82
C SER A 123 -7.59 -0.19 10.78
N ASP A 124 -7.70 0.36 11.99
CA ASP A 124 -6.64 0.36 13.02
C ASP A 124 -5.25 0.97 12.67
N GLY A 125 -5.05 1.50 11.46
CA GLY A 125 -3.76 2.05 11.01
C GLY A 125 -3.18 3.13 11.94
N LYS A 126 -4.03 3.95 12.57
CA LYS A 126 -3.60 4.94 13.58
C LYS A 126 -2.97 4.30 14.82
N SER A 127 -3.54 3.19 15.29
CA SER A 127 -3.02 2.47 16.45
C SER A 127 -1.67 1.84 16.12
N ILE A 128 -1.52 1.31 14.91
CA ILE A 128 -0.27 0.75 14.41
C ILE A 128 0.80 1.84 14.28
N VAL A 129 0.47 3.01 13.72
CA VAL A 129 1.39 4.15 13.70
C VAL A 129 1.81 4.57 15.11
N GLY A 130 0.85 4.62 16.04
CA GLY A 130 1.15 4.90 17.45
C GLY A 130 2.10 3.88 18.08
N TYR A 131 1.92 2.59 17.75
CA TYR A 131 2.83 1.53 18.14
C TYR A 131 4.23 1.74 17.55
N LEU A 132 4.34 1.95 16.24
CA LEU A 132 5.65 2.10 15.58
C LEU A 132 6.40 3.34 16.11
N LYS A 133 5.73 4.47 16.28
CA LYS A 133 6.30 5.69 16.88
C LYS A 133 6.95 5.49 18.26
N LEU A 134 6.47 4.50 19.02
CA LEU A 134 6.95 4.25 20.38
C LEU A 134 8.06 3.21 20.44
N ASN A 135 8.24 2.42 19.37
CA ASN A 135 9.12 1.26 19.38
C ASN A 135 10.17 1.28 18.26
N THR A 136 10.23 2.35 17.46
CA THR A 136 11.22 2.51 16.39
C THR A 136 11.83 3.91 16.41
N ASP A 137 13.03 4.04 15.86
CA ASP A 137 13.74 5.32 15.70
C ASP A 137 13.33 6.08 14.42
N LEU A 138 12.30 5.59 13.71
CA LEU A 138 11.80 6.23 12.49
C LEU A 138 11.25 7.62 12.76
N THR A 139 11.59 8.57 11.90
CA THR A 139 10.99 9.90 11.92
C THR A 139 9.64 9.89 11.20
N PHE A 140 8.55 10.11 11.95
CA PHE A 140 7.19 10.11 11.39
C PHE A 140 6.70 11.51 11.01
N ILE A 141 6.49 11.74 9.71
CA ILE A 141 5.94 12.98 9.18
C ILE A 141 4.43 12.82 8.98
N GLU A 142 3.60 13.42 9.84
CA GLU A 142 2.15 13.35 9.69
C GLU A 142 1.62 14.39 8.69
N VAL A 143 0.82 13.93 7.72
CA VAL A 143 0.12 14.84 6.79
C VAL A 143 -1.13 15.40 7.47
N GLU A 144 -1.08 16.68 7.84
CA GLU A 144 -2.24 17.37 8.39
C GLU A 144 -3.32 17.59 7.32
N ARG A 145 -4.48 16.94 7.50
CA ARG A 145 -5.68 17.16 6.69
C ARG A 145 -6.83 17.62 7.57
N ALA A 146 -7.54 18.67 7.13
CA ALA A 146 -8.83 19.02 7.71
C ALA A 146 -9.78 17.80 7.66
N TRP A 147 -10.55 17.57 8.72
CA TRP A 147 -11.35 16.35 8.90
C TRP A 147 -12.27 16.02 7.72
N TYR A 148 -12.86 17.03 7.09
CA TYR A 148 -13.75 16.84 5.94
C TYR A 148 -13.00 16.34 4.69
N ASN A 149 -11.71 16.66 4.54
CA ASN A 149 -10.88 16.15 3.44
C ASN A 149 -10.47 14.68 3.64
N LYS A 150 -10.76 14.08 4.80
CA LYS A 150 -10.52 12.65 5.07
C LYS A 150 -11.66 11.76 4.58
N ILE A 151 -12.80 12.34 4.21
CA ILE A 151 -14.03 11.65 3.79
C ILE A 151 -14.07 11.54 2.26
N PHE A 152 -14.50 10.38 1.75
CA PHE A 152 -14.61 10.13 0.31
C PHE A 152 -15.60 11.12 -0.34
N GLY A 153 -15.27 11.59 -1.54
CA GLY A 153 -16.04 12.61 -2.28
C GLY A 153 -15.75 14.07 -1.88
N PHE A 154 -15.50 14.35 -0.59
CA PHE A 154 -15.09 15.69 -0.15
C PHE A 154 -13.64 16.03 -0.50
N ARG A 155 -12.79 15.01 -0.68
CA ARG A 155 -11.38 15.14 -1.11
C ARG A 155 -11.23 15.88 -2.44
N SER A 156 -12.16 15.72 -3.39
CA SER A 156 -11.98 16.22 -4.75
C SER A 156 -12.11 17.75 -4.86
N ARG A 157 -12.61 18.45 -3.83
CA ARG A 157 -13.02 19.88 -3.85
C ARG A 157 -14.01 20.28 -4.96
N SER A 158 -14.40 19.33 -5.83
CA SER A 158 -15.42 19.54 -6.84
C SER A 158 -16.78 19.63 -6.16
N LYS A 159 -17.50 20.72 -6.45
CA LYS A 159 -18.84 20.97 -5.91
C LYS A 159 -19.80 19.81 -6.21
N THR A 160 -19.68 19.17 -7.38
CA THR A 160 -20.52 18.04 -7.76
C THR A 160 -20.25 16.82 -6.88
N LYS A 161 -18.98 16.42 -6.73
CA LYS A 161 -18.59 15.28 -5.89
C LYS A 161 -18.93 15.51 -4.41
N MET A 162 -18.79 16.75 -3.91
CA MET A 162 -19.22 17.11 -2.56
C MET A 162 -20.74 17.02 -2.38
N ALA A 163 -21.53 17.48 -3.34
CA ALA A 163 -22.99 17.40 -3.29
C ALA A 163 -23.48 15.93 -3.32
N THR A 164 -22.93 15.11 -4.23
CA THR A 164 -23.25 13.69 -4.33
C THR A 164 -22.87 12.94 -3.04
N ALA A 165 -21.68 13.18 -2.49
CA ALA A 165 -21.26 12.59 -1.22
C ALA A 165 -22.18 13.02 -0.07
N SER A 166 -22.53 14.30 0.00
CA SER A 166 -23.45 14.82 1.02
C SER A 166 -24.81 14.11 0.98
N ALA A 167 -25.39 13.94 -0.21
CA ALA A 167 -26.65 13.21 -0.39
C ALA A 167 -26.53 11.74 0.05
N ALA A 168 -25.45 11.06 -0.32
CA ALA A 168 -25.19 9.68 0.08
C ALA A 168 -25.07 9.52 1.61
N TYR A 169 -24.32 10.41 2.27
CA TYR A 169 -24.17 10.37 3.73
C TYR A 169 -25.48 10.70 4.45
N ILE A 170 -26.30 11.62 3.94
CA ILE A 170 -27.64 11.90 4.50
C ILE A 170 -28.54 10.66 4.38
N LEU A 171 -28.51 9.96 3.24
CA LEU A 171 -29.27 8.72 3.05
C LEU A 171 -28.82 7.61 4.02
N MET A 172 -27.51 7.45 4.23
CA MET A 172 -26.99 6.49 5.21
C MET A 172 -27.40 6.85 6.64
N LEU A 173 -27.33 8.12 7.02
CA LEU A 173 -27.77 8.55 8.36
C LEU A 173 -29.28 8.36 8.54
N GLY A 174 -30.07 8.63 7.49
CA GLY A 174 -31.52 8.42 7.49
C GLY A 174 -31.90 6.94 7.68
N SER A 175 -31.19 6.02 7.02
CA SER A 175 -31.44 4.58 7.18
C SER A 175 -31.06 4.08 8.57
N CYS A 176 -29.98 4.60 9.16
CA CYS A 176 -29.63 4.32 10.56
C CYS A 176 -30.70 4.83 11.55
N ALA A 177 -31.32 6.00 11.28
CA ALA A 177 -32.38 6.54 12.12
C ALA A 177 -33.65 5.68 12.08
N SER A 178 -34.01 5.09 10.94
CA SER A 178 -35.15 4.17 10.83
C SER A 178 -34.99 2.90 11.67
N ILE A 179 -33.75 2.41 11.84
CA ILE A 179 -33.46 1.24 12.69
C ILE A 179 -33.63 1.57 14.18
N LEU A 180 -33.31 2.80 14.58
CA LEU A 180 -33.45 3.24 15.98
C LEU A 180 -34.90 3.63 16.34
N ILE A 181 -35.71 4.03 15.36
CA ILE A 181 -37.11 4.44 15.56
C ILE A 181 -38.08 3.27 15.33
N GLY A 182 -37.68 2.21 14.63
CA GLY A 182 -38.52 1.05 14.28
C GLY A 182 -38.55 -0.10 15.30
N GLY A 183 -38.14 0.13 16.55
CA GLY A 183 -38.27 -0.85 17.64
C GLY A 183 -39.59 -0.65 18.40
N ASP A 184 -40.58 -1.48 18.09
CA ASP A 184 -41.86 -1.67 18.77
C ASP A 184 -42.86 -0.50 18.77
N THR A 185 -43.58 -0.33 17.66
CA THR A 185 -45.01 0.04 17.69
C THR A 185 -45.77 -0.69 16.58
N GLU A 186 -46.06 -1.97 16.79
CA GLU A 186 -47.31 -2.55 16.31
C GLU A 186 -48.37 -2.32 17.40
N GLU A 187 -49.14 -1.23 17.30
CA GLU A 187 -50.53 -1.22 17.76
C GLU A 187 -51.31 -0.06 17.12
N GLU A 188 -52.53 -0.41 16.69
CA GLU A 188 -53.63 0.38 16.16
C GLU A 188 -53.59 1.91 16.35
N ILE A 189 -53.99 2.64 15.30
CA ILE A 189 -55.30 3.31 15.24
C ILE A 189 -55.62 3.60 13.78
N ALA A 190 -56.64 2.90 13.29
CA ALA A 190 -57.48 3.37 12.21
C ALA A 190 -58.53 4.33 12.79
N ALA A 191 -58.88 5.35 12.00
CA ALA A 191 -60.03 6.25 12.12
C ALA A 191 -59.96 7.36 13.18
N GLU A 192 -59.68 8.58 12.72
CA GLU A 192 -60.67 9.66 12.89
C GLU A 192 -60.52 10.69 11.77
N GLU A 193 -61.55 10.77 10.95
CA GLU A 193 -61.77 11.78 9.92
C GLU A 193 -62.51 12.96 10.56
N ASN A 194 -62.15 14.18 10.12
CA ASN A 194 -63.03 15.36 9.97
C ASN A 194 -63.02 16.49 11.04
N ASN A 195 -62.29 17.59 10.77
CA ASN A 195 -62.91 18.91 10.48
C ASN A 195 -61.88 20.02 10.12
N GLN A 196 -61.78 20.31 8.83
CA GLN A 196 -61.91 21.62 8.15
C GLN A 196 -61.68 22.97 8.88
N ASN A 197 -60.66 23.74 8.46
CA ASN A 197 -60.70 25.10 7.85
C ASN A 197 -59.33 25.81 8.01
N VAL A 198 -58.59 26.07 6.93
CA VAL A 198 -58.54 27.33 6.13
C VAL A 198 -58.11 28.54 6.96
N TYR A 199 -56.87 29.01 6.75
CA TYR A 199 -56.58 30.34 6.19
C TYR A 199 -55.14 30.42 5.68
N GLU A 200 -55.01 31.07 4.53
CA GLU A 200 -53.84 31.28 3.69
C GLU A 200 -53.31 32.72 3.90
N GLU A 201 -52.04 32.97 3.51
CA GLU A 201 -51.46 34.30 3.19
C GLU A 201 -51.13 35.23 4.40
N THR A 202 -50.07 36.07 4.45
CA THR A 202 -49.17 36.65 3.45
C THR A 202 -47.89 37.19 4.13
N LEU A 203 -46.90 37.46 3.28
CA LEU A 203 -45.58 38.09 3.40
C LEU A 203 -45.42 39.42 4.16
N GLU A 204 -44.14 39.64 4.52
CA GLU A 204 -43.33 40.87 4.41
C GLU A 204 -43.40 42.01 5.47
N GLU A 205 -42.24 42.17 6.12
CA GLU A 205 -41.37 43.36 6.09
C GLU A 205 -41.80 44.64 6.83
N SER A 206 -40.95 45.05 7.78
CA SER A 206 -40.68 46.47 8.03
C SER A 206 -39.23 46.69 8.49
N GLU A 207 -38.48 47.36 7.62
CA GLU A 207 -37.20 48.03 7.91
C GLU A 207 -37.40 49.41 8.57
N ASN A 208 -36.31 49.87 9.20
CA ASN A 208 -35.85 51.24 9.42
C ASN A 208 -36.45 52.13 10.52
N ASN A 209 -35.61 52.55 11.49
CA ASN A 209 -34.91 53.84 11.33
C ASN A 209 -33.72 54.09 12.30
N GLU A 210 -32.69 54.71 11.71
CA GLU A 210 -31.50 55.48 12.14
C GLU A 210 -31.73 56.50 13.30
N GLU A 211 -30.80 57.23 13.97
CA GLU A 211 -29.35 57.58 13.94
C GLU A 211 -29.05 58.38 15.25
N SER A 212 -27.91 58.27 15.95
CA SER A 212 -26.71 59.15 15.95
C SER A 212 -26.48 60.09 17.19
N SER A 213 -25.29 59.88 17.80
CA SER A 213 -24.31 60.77 18.50
C SER A 213 -24.66 61.65 19.73
N THR A 214 -23.83 61.57 20.80
CA THR A 214 -22.78 62.57 21.16
C THR A 214 -22.02 62.25 22.48
N ASN A 215 -20.69 62.37 22.40
CA ASN A 215 -19.68 62.91 23.34
C ASN A 215 -19.64 62.55 24.86
N GLU A 216 -18.47 62.03 25.30
CA GLU A 216 -17.41 62.69 26.11
C GLU A 216 -16.67 61.71 27.07
N GLU A 217 -15.40 61.47 26.73
CA GLU A 217 -14.30 61.01 27.62
C GLU A 217 -13.86 62.21 28.53
N PRO A 218 -13.00 62.06 29.58
CA PRO A 218 -11.60 61.67 29.36
C PRO A 218 -10.85 60.93 30.50
N GLU A 219 -9.86 60.12 30.08
CA GLU A 219 -8.44 60.15 30.47
C GLU A 219 -7.93 59.85 31.91
N ASN A 220 -7.02 58.87 32.05
CA ASN A 220 -5.53 59.03 32.00
C ASN A 220 -4.81 57.84 32.69
N GLU A 221 -4.01 57.05 31.96
CA GLU A 221 -2.51 57.10 31.84
C GLU A 221 -1.77 56.33 32.94
N ALA A 222 -0.60 55.69 32.78
CA ALA A 222 0.25 55.34 31.64
C ALA A 222 1.38 54.38 32.13
N VAL A 223 1.73 53.41 31.29
CA VAL A 223 3.09 53.08 30.79
C VAL A 223 4.31 53.17 31.73
N ASN A 224 5.07 52.06 31.86
CA ASN A 224 6.47 52.04 31.39
C ASN A 224 7.12 50.65 31.26
N LYS A 225 7.93 50.58 30.19
CA LYS A 225 8.85 49.53 29.73
C LYS A 225 10.16 49.63 30.53
N THR A 226 11.00 48.58 30.58
CA THR A 226 12.42 48.51 30.14
C THR A 226 13.16 47.32 30.82
N GLU A 227 14.20 46.89 30.11
CA GLU A 227 15.05 45.70 30.11
C GLU A 227 15.94 45.41 31.34
N ASN A 228 16.43 44.15 31.34
CA ASN A 228 17.82 43.68 31.53
C ASN A 228 18.34 43.19 32.89
N SER A 229 19.26 42.20 32.74
CA SER A 229 20.30 41.70 33.67
C SER A 229 19.84 40.60 34.65
N GLU A 230 20.20 39.33 34.41
CA GLU A 230 21.49 38.65 34.66
C GLU A 230 21.69 38.19 36.11
N GLU A 231 21.92 36.87 36.20
CA GLU A 231 22.90 36.18 37.03
C GLU A 231 22.69 35.87 38.53
N GLU A 232 23.32 34.71 38.83
CA GLU A 232 23.69 34.06 40.09
C GLU A 232 22.63 33.22 40.81
N LYS A 233 22.73 31.88 40.75
CA LYS A 233 23.76 30.93 41.25
C LYS A 233 23.53 30.54 42.71
N GLU A 234 23.36 29.23 42.91
CA GLU A 234 24.14 28.32 43.78
C GLU A 234 23.28 27.04 43.92
N GLU A 235 23.69 25.90 43.35
CA GLU A 235 24.67 24.93 43.90
C GLU A 235 24.05 24.12 45.07
N GLU A 236 24.22 22.81 45.24
CA GLU A 236 25.25 21.89 44.75
C GLU A 236 24.84 20.42 45.03
N GLN A 237 25.28 19.53 44.13
CA GLN A 237 25.93 18.22 44.34
C GLN A 237 25.23 17.04 45.06
N VAL A 238 25.42 15.84 44.49
CA VAL A 238 26.53 14.90 44.86
C VAL A 238 26.67 13.77 43.79
N THR A 239 27.85 13.80 43.12
CA THR A 239 28.78 12.73 42.63
C THR A 239 28.26 11.53 41.81
N ASP A 240 28.73 11.35 40.57
CA ASP A 240 30.02 10.78 40.08
C ASP A 240 30.11 9.24 40.16
N GLU A 241 30.10 8.61 38.99
CA GLU A 241 31.02 7.53 38.66
C GLU A 241 31.27 7.55 37.13
N ALA A 242 32.48 7.99 36.76
CA ALA A 242 33.03 7.95 35.42
C ALA A 242 33.98 6.76 35.28
N ALA A 243 33.98 6.09 34.11
CA ALA A 243 35.16 5.60 33.39
C ALA A 243 34.78 4.52 32.36
N ASN A 244 34.53 4.90 31.10
CA ASN A 244 35.20 4.33 29.91
C ASN A 244 34.69 5.02 28.63
N GLU A 245 35.32 6.14 28.28
CA GLU A 245 35.31 6.70 26.93
C GLU A 245 36.75 7.13 26.62
N GLU A 246 37.47 6.29 25.89
CA GLU A 246 38.67 6.65 25.12
C GLU A 246 38.74 5.68 23.92
N GLU A 247 38.09 6.03 22.82
CA GLU A 247 38.61 5.95 21.44
C GLU A 247 37.46 6.26 20.45
N GLU A 248 37.23 7.54 20.16
CA GLU A 248 36.61 7.96 18.89
C GLU A 248 36.81 9.46 18.66
N THR A 249 38.08 9.87 18.52
CA THR A 249 38.40 11.17 17.90
C THR A 249 39.63 11.01 17.02
N ASN A 250 39.46 10.37 15.85
CA ASN A 250 40.25 10.62 14.65
C ASN A 250 39.73 9.80 13.46
N THR A 251 38.80 10.36 12.69
CA THR A 251 38.69 10.16 11.22
C THR A 251 37.59 11.08 10.65
N ILE A 252 37.85 12.40 10.62
CA ILE A 252 37.15 13.32 9.72
C ILE A 252 38.23 13.92 8.81
N THR A 253 38.72 13.06 7.93
CA THR A 253 39.64 13.40 6.81
C THR A 253 39.78 12.23 5.82
N GLY A 254 39.04 11.12 6.02
CA GLY A 254 39.07 9.93 5.15
C GLY A 254 37.87 9.80 4.22
N GLU A 255 36.71 10.37 4.55
CA GLU A 255 35.47 10.18 3.76
C GLU A 255 35.54 10.80 2.35
N GLU A 256 36.21 11.95 2.17
CA GLU A 256 36.33 12.56 0.84
C GLU A 256 37.25 11.75 -0.09
N GLU A 257 38.30 11.09 0.43
CA GLU A 257 39.24 10.32 -0.40
C GLU A 257 38.69 8.94 -0.80
N THR A 258 37.85 8.32 0.04
CA THR A 258 37.18 7.05 -0.30
C THR A 258 36.08 7.24 -1.35
N VAL A 259 35.29 8.32 -1.26
CA VAL A 259 34.20 8.57 -2.22
C VAL A 259 34.73 8.88 -3.62
N GLU A 260 35.90 9.53 -3.75
CA GLU A 260 36.52 9.74 -5.07
C GLU A 260 37.04 8.43 -5.69
N LYS A 261 37.65 7.54 -4.89
CA LYS A 261 38.17 6.25 -5.39
C LYS A 261 37.08 5.33 -5.90
N GLU A 262 35.92 5.33 -5.27
CA GLU A 262 34.78 4.48 -5.67
C GLU A 262 34.08 4.95 -6.94
N LYS A 263 34.17 6.24 -7.27
CA LYS A 263 33.70 6.73 -8.58
C LYS A 263 34.68 6.41 -9.71
N ASP A 264 35.95 6.18 -9.39
CA ASP A 264 37.02 5.91 -10.35
C ASP A 264 37.04 4.43 -10.81
N ILE A 265 36.29 3.54 -10.14
CA ILE A 265 36.21 2.12 -10.56
C ILE A 265 35.11 1.87 -11.60
N PHE A 266 34.08 2.72 -11.65
CA PHE A 266 32.92 2.57 -12.52
C PHE A 266 33.00 3.49 -13.74
N ASN A 267 32.41 3.04 -14.84
CA ASN A 267 32.21 3.86 -16.03
C ASN A 267 31.36 5.09 -15.70
N THR A 268 31.65 6.22 -16.35
CA THR A 268 30.89 7.47 -16.16
C THR A 268 29.40 7.31 -16.52
N GLU A 269 29.10 6.46 -17.50
CA GLU A 269 27.73 6.09 -17.86
C GLU A 269 27.57 4.61 -17.55
N MET A 270 26.73 4.29 -16.56
CA MET A 270 26.46 2.90 -16.18
C MET A 270 25.23 2.35 -16.91
N THR A 271 25.35 1.11 -17.37
CA THR A 271 24.24 0.31 -17.86
C THR A 271 23.49 -0.24 -16.65
N THR A 272 22.25 0.18 -16.46
CA THR A 272 21.40 -0.26 -15.35
C THR A 272 20.41 -1.35 -15.72
N THR A 273 20.26 -1.67 -17.01
CA THR A 273 19.26 -2.65 -17.48
C THR A 273 19.92 -3.76 -18.28
N PHE A 274 19.63 -5.00 -17.91
CA PHE A 274 20.24 -6.19 -18.49
C PHE A 274 19.16 -7.15 -18.97
N THR A 275 19.45 -7.87 -20.06
CA THR A 275 18.62 -8.99 -20.50
C THR A 275 18.92 -10.22 -19.66
N THR A 276 17.90 -10.96 -19.27
CA THR A 276 18.06 -12.24 -18.57
C THR A 276 17.96 -13.41 -19.55
N ASN A 277 18.28 -14.62 -19.08
CA ASN A 277 18.00 -15.86 -19.80
C ASN A 277 16.87 -16.67 -19.13
N ILE A 278 16.06 -16.02 -18.28
CA ILE A 278 14.92 -16.66 -17.61
C ILE A 278 13.84 -16.90 -18.67
N ASP A 279 13.21 -18.07 -18.65
CA ASP A 279 12.11 -18.37 -19.57
C ASP A 279 10.96 -17.38 -19.38
N GLU A 280 10.34 -16.94 -20.48
CA GLU A 280 9.18 -16.05 -20.41
C GLU A 280 7.97 -16.80 -19.82
N PRO A 281 7.18 -16.18 -18.94
CA PRO A 281 5.96 -16.79 -18.42
C PRO A 281 4.95 -16.97 -19.57
N GLU A 282 4.54 -18.22 -19.78
CA GLU A 282 3.58 -18.62 -20.80
C GLU A 282 2.16 -18.48 -20.24
N SER A 283 1.28 -17.80 -20.97
CA SER A 283 -0.14 -17.66 -20.63
C SER A 283 -1.00 -18.73 -21.30
N GLU A 284 -2.10 -19.15 -20.66
CA GLU A 284 -3.13 -19.99 -21.31
C GLU A 284 -3.82 -19.26 -22.46
N ILE A 285 -3.97 -17.93 -22.33
CA ILE A 285 -4.54 -17.06 -23.35
C ILE A 285 -3.44 -16.36 -24.16
N SER A 286 -3.60 -16.32 -25.48
CA SER A 286 -2.71 -15.53 -26.33
C SER A 286 -2.92 -14.03 -26.13
N GLU A 287 -1.87 -13.23 -26.34
CA GLU A 287 -1.94 -11.76 -26.26
C GLU A 287 -3.07 -11.20 -27.16
N GLU A 288 -3.20 -11.69 -28.39
CA GLU A 288 -4.30 -11.31 -29.32
C GLU A 288 -5.70 -11.58 -28.74
N ASN A 289 -5.89 -12.75 -28.09
CA ASN A 289 -7.18 -13.07 -27.48
C ASN A 289 -7.43 -12.24 -26.21
N TYR A 290 -6.39 -11.95 -25.44
CA TYR A 290 -6.48 -11.10 -24.25
C TYR A 290 -6.84 -9.65 -24.62
N GLU A 291 -6.18 -9.09 -25.65
CA GLU A 291 -6.52 -7.76 -26.19
C GLU A 291 -7.97 -7.72 -26.69
N LYS A 292 -8.38 -8.73 -27.49
CA LYS A 292 -9.76 -8.84 -27.97
C LYS A 292 -10.76 -8.91 -26.82
N TYR A 293 -10.48 -9.70 -25.78
CA TYR A 293 -11.35 -9.81 -24.61
C TYR A 293 -11.52 -8.46 -23.90
N ASN A 294 -10.41 -7.75 -23.67
CA ASN A 294 -10.44 -6.46 -22.98
C ASN A 294 -11.15 -5.37 -23.80
N ASP A 295 -10.95 -5.33 -25.12
CA ASP A 295 -11.64 -4.38 -26.00
C ASP A 295 -13.16 -4.60 -25.97
N ILE A 296 -13.61 -5.86 -26.00
CA ILE A 296 -15.02 -6.22 -25.81
C ILE A 296 -15.50 -5.77 -24.42
N MET A 297 -14.78 -6.08 -23.34
CA MET A 297 -15.17 -5.68 -21.98
C MET A 297 -15.27 -4.17 -21.81
N ASP A 298 -14.30 -3.42 -22.31
CA ASP A 298 -14.27 -1.95 -22.24
C ASP A 298 -15.46 -1.35 -22.97
N TYR A 299 -15.83 -1.91 -24.12
CA TYR A 299 -17.03 -1.53 -24.84
C TYR A 299 -18.31 -1.82 -24.03
N LEU A 300 -18.46 -3.03 -23.48
CA LEU A 300 -19.61 -3.40 -22.65
C LEU A 300 -19.76 -2.48 -21.43
N VAL A 301 -18.65 -2.18 -20.75
CA VAL A 301 -18.61 -1.29 -19.58
C VAL A 301 -18.95 0.16 -19.94
N SER A 302 -18.65 0.59 -21.17
CA SER A 302 -18.94 1.94 -21.64
C SER A 302 -20.44 2.21 -21.89
N TYR A 303 -21.27 1.17 -21.99
CA TYR A 303 -22.71 1.28 -22.27
C TYR A 303 -23.59 0.48 -21.28
N PRO A 304 -23.55 0.80 -19.97
CA PRO A 304 -24.22 -0.01 -18.93
C PRO A 304 -25.76 0.00 -19.01
N ASP A 305 -26.36 0.95 -19.74
CA ASP A 305 -27.81 1.08 -19.91
C ASP A 305 -28.37 0.28 -21.09
N LYS A 306 -27.51 -0.28 -21.95
CA LYS A 306 -27.92 -1.09 -23.11
C LYS A 306 -27.95 -2.58 -22.73
N PRO A 307 -28.90 -3.37 -23.28
CA PRO A 307 -28.85 -4.82 -23.16
C PRO A 307 -27.56 -5.40 -23.77
N GLU A 308 -26.94 -6.34 -23.08
CA GLU A 308 -25.69 -6.99 -23.49
C GLU A 308 -25.80 -7.66 -24.88
N GLU A 309 -26.94 -8.28 -25.18
CA GLU A 309 -27.24 -8.88 -26.50
C GLU A 309 -27.14 -7.86 -27.64
N ASP A 310 -27.66 -6.64 -27.45
CA ASP A 310 -27.60 -5.58 -28.46
C ASP A 310 -26.15 -5.09 -28.66
N LEU A 311 -25.36 -5.04 -27.58
CA LEU A 311 -23.95 -4.62 -27.61
C LEU A 311 -23.08 -5.63 -28.38
N PHE A 312 -23.30 -6.94 -28.17
CA PHE A 312 -22.59 -7.97 -28.94
C PHE A 312 -22.97 -7.96 -30.42
N GLU A 313 -24.22 -7.65 -30.78
CA GLU A 313 -24.62 -7.48 -32.19
C GLU A 313 -23.97 -6.23 -32.83
N GLU A 314 -23.74 -5.16 -32.07
CA GLU A 314 -22.99 -3.99 -32.51
C GLU A 314 -21.51 -4.34 -32.79
N LEU A 315 -20.88 -5.15 -31.93
CA LEU A 315 -19.48 -5.60 -32.06
C LEU A 315 -19.26 -6.70 -33.10
N ALA A 316 -20.30 -7.47 -33.44
CA ALA A 316 -20.23 -8.59 -34.39
C ALA A 316 -19.58 -8.19 -35.74
N GLY A 317 -19.92 -7.00 -36.23
CA GLY A 317 -19.36 -6.46 -37.48
C GLY A 317 -17.88 -6.11 -37.43
N GLU A 318 -17.35 -5.80 -36.24
CA GLU A 318 -15.96 -5.38 -36.03
C GLU A 318 -15.01 -6.57 -36.05
N TYR A 319 -15.37 -7.64 -35.33
CA TYR A 319 -14.57 -8.86 -35.26
C TYR A 319 -14.90 -9.88 -36.35
N ASN A 320 -15.92 -9.62 -37.19
CA ASN A 320 -16.41 -10.54 -38.21
C ASN A 320 -16.81 -11.92 -37.61
N GLU A 321 -17.48 -11.85 -36.46
CA GLU A 321 -18.00 -12.97 -35.68
C GLU A 321 -19.46 -12.67 -35.31
N SER A 322 -20.28 -13.69 -35.12
CA SER A 322 -21.65 -13.48 -34.63
C SER A 322 -21.69 -13.09 -33.15
N ALA A 323 -22.78 -12.46 -32.71
CA ALA A 323 -22.96 -12.10 -31.29
C ALA A 323 -22.84 -13.33 -30.36
N ASP A 324 -23.39 -14.49 -30.78
CA ASP A 324 -23.28 -15.75 -30.04
C ASP A 324 -21.82 -16.24 -29.95
N GLU A 325 -21.02 -16.08 -31.01
CA GLU A 325 -19.59 -16.45 -31.02
C GLU A 325 -18.76 -15.55 -30.09
N LEU A 326 -19.04 -14.24 -30.07
CA LEU A 326 -18.39 -13.30 -29.16
C LEU A 326 -18.75 -13.59 -27.69
N GLN A 327 -20.01 -13.89 -27.38
CA GLN A 327 -20.41 -14.30 -26.03
C GLN A 327 -19.72 -15.59 -25.60
N GLU A 328 -19.65 -16.59 -26.47
CA GLU A 328 -18.96 -17.85 -26.18
C GLU A 328 -17.46 -17.62 -25.98
N PHE A 329 -16.84 -16.75 -26.79
CA PHE A 329 -15.45 -16.36 -26.67
C PHE A 329 -15.17 -15.75 -25.29
N MET A 330 -15.97 -14.76 -24.88
CA MET A 330 -15.88 -14.12 -23.57
C MET A 330 -16.03 -15.12 -22.43
N ARG A 331 -17.02 -16.02 -22.52
CA ARG A 331 -17.23 -17.03 -21.48
C ARG A 331 -16.08 -18.03 -21.39
N THR A 332 -15.53 -18.44 -22.53
CA THR A 332 -14.48 -19.46 -22.59
C THR A 332 -13.15 -18.93 -22.06
N HIS A 333 -12.82 -17.68 -22.33
CA HIS A 333 -11.53 -17.08 -21.97
C HIS A 333 -11.56 -16.29 -20.65
N MET A 334 -12.72 -16.15 -20.00
CA MET A 334 -12.83 -15.38 -18.76
C MET A 334 -11.86 -15.86 -17.67
N ASP A 335 -11.77 -17.18 -17.45
CA ASP A 335 -10.86 -17.73 -16.44
C ASP A 335 -9.39 -17.50 -16.82
N ASP A 336 -9.05 -17.65 -18.10
CA ASP A 336 -7.68 -17.44 -18.61
C ASP A 336 -7.25 -15.98 -18.55
N VAL A 337 -8.15 -15.03 -18.84
CA VAL A 337 -7.92 -13.59 -18.69
C VAL A 337 -7.72 -13.24 -17.22
N ILE A 338 -8.55 -13.78 -16.33
CA ILE A 338 -8.38 -13.60 -14.90
C ILE A 338 -7.02 -14.15 -14.46
N ALA A 339 -6.63 -15.32 -14.94
CA ALA A 339 -5.33 -15.91 -14.66
C ALA A 339 -4.19 -15.00 -15.15
N TYR A 340 -4.29 -14.48 -16.38
CA TYR A 340 -3.34 -13.54 -16.96
C TYR A 340 -3.21 -12.24 -16.17
N ASP A 341 -4.33 -11.61 -15.79
CA ASP A 341 -4.39 -10.41 -14.95
C ASP A 341 -3.74 -10.61 -13.59
N PHE A 342 -3.83 -11.84 -13.06
CA PHE A 342 -3.18 -12.22 -11.80
C PHE A 342 -1.73 -12.66 -11.97
N GLY A 343 -1.18 -12.64 -13.18
CA GLY A 343 0.19 -13.07 -13.50
C GLY A 343 0.38 -14.57 -13.30
N GLN A 344 -0.67 -15.38 -13.51
CA GLN A 344 -0.54 -16.83 -13.50
C GLN A 344 0.04 -17.30 -14.82
N SER A 345 1.13 -18.06 -14.73
CA SER A 345 1.78 -18.72 -15.86
C SER A 345 1.46 -20.21 -15.89
N THR A 346 1.49 -20.79 -17.08
CA THR A 346 1.32 -22.24 -17.32
C THR A 346 2.62 -23.01 -17.12
N ASN A 347 3.75 -22.36 -17.39
CA ASN A 347 5.08 -22.82 -17.04
C ASN A 347 5.47 -22.29 -15.65
N ASP A 348 6.28 -23.07 -14.94
CA ASP A 348 6.84 -22.68 -13.64
C ASP A 348 8.06 -21.79 -13.91
N VAL A 349 7.87 -20.47 -13.78
CA VAL A 349 8.92 -19.47 -13.96
C VAL A 349 9.15 -18.78 -12.62
N SER A 350 10.36 -18.91 -12.10
CA SER A 350 10.81 -18.24 -10.89
C SER A 350 12.21 -17.67 -11.11
N ILE A 351 12.50 -16.57 -10.42
CA ILE A 351 13.88 -16.08 -10.31
C ILE A 351 14.60 -17.04 -9.39
N GLU A 352 15.63 -17.71 -9.90
CA GLU A 352 16.48 -18.56 -9.11
C GLU A 352 17.74 -17.81 -8.66
N GLU A 353 18.34 -18.27 -7.56
CA GLU A 353 19.59 -17.69 -7.04
C GLU A 353 20.70 -17.64 -8.09
N SER A 354 20.77 -18.65 -8.97
CA SER A 354 21.73 -18.70 -10.08
C SER A 354 21.53 -17.58 -11.09
N ASP A 355 20.28 -17.16 -11.33
CA ASP A 355 19.98 -16.10 -12.29
C ASP A 355 20.46 -14.76 -11.74
N VAL A 356 20.19 -14.49 -10.45
CA VAL A 356 20.68 -13.30 -9.75
C VAL A 356 22.21 -13.27 -9.76
N LYS A 357 22.86 -14.41 -9.49
CA LYS A 357 24.32 -14.53 -9.53
C LYS A 357 24.92 -14.24 -10.90
N SER A 358 24.28 -14.69 -11.98
CA SER A 358 24.66 -14.30 -13.33
C SER A 358 24.51 -12.79 -13.53
N THR A 359 23.38 -12.21 -13.14
CA THR A 359 23.12 -10.76 -13.27
C THR A 359 24.14 -9.91 -12.54
N ILE A 360 24.57 -10.30 -11.33
CA ILE A 360 25.64 -9.59 -10.59
C ILE A 360 26.92 -9.55 -11.40
N LYS A 361 27.35 -10.71 -11.91
CA LYS A 361 28.57 -10.83 -12.70
C LYS A 361 28.50 -9.99 -13.97
N ASP A 362 27.38 -10.04 -14.68
CA ASP A 362 27.16 -9.28 -15.91
C ASP A 362 27.17 -7.77 -15.62
N PHE A 363 26.49 -7.34 -14.55
CA PHE A 363 26.46 -5.95 -14.11
C PHE A 363 27.85 -5.38 -13.86
N PHE A 364 28.67 -6.04 -13.03
CA PHE A 364 29.99 -5.52 -12.70
C PHE A 364 30.94 -5.56 -13.91
N ASN A 365 30.89 -6.61 -14.74
CA ASN A 365 31.74 -6.68 -15.94
C ASN A 365 31.45 -5.57 -16.95
N GLU A 366 30.20 -5.12 -17.06
CA GLU A 366 29.81 -4.07 -18.00
C GLU A 366 30.04 -2.67 -17.43
N ASN A 367 30.02 -2.50 -16.10
CA ASN A 367 30.04 -1.19 -15.47
C ASN A 367 31.38 -0.76 -14.87
N VAL A 368 32.37 -1.64 -14.71
CA VAL A 368 33.72 -1.21 -14.32
C VAL A 368 34.52 -0.66 -15.51
N GLU A 369 35.51 0.21 -15.24
CA GLU A 369 36.32 0.81 -16.31
C GLU A 369 37.15 -0.21 -17.09
N ASP A 370 37.75 -1.19 -16.40
CA ASP A 370 38.53 -2.28 -16.99
C ASP A 370 38.14 -3.63 -16.37
N SER A 371 37.27 -4.37 -17.04
CA SER A 371 36.80 -5.69 -16.58
C SER A 371 37.90 -6.74 -16.45
N SER A 372 39.10 -6.52 -17.00
CA SER A 372 40.24 -7.43 -16.78
C SER A 372 40.87 -7.29 -15.40
N LEU A 373 40.57 -6.20 -14.69
CA LEU A 373 41.00 -5.94 -13.32
C LEU A 373 39.97 -6.38 -12.27
N LEU A 374 38.77 -6.78 -12.71
CA LEU A 374 37.70 -7.27 -11.85
C LEU A 374 37.89 -8.76 -11.55
N ASP A 375 37.89 -9.10 -10.26
CA ASP A 375 37.72 -10.46 -9.76
C ASP A 375 36.48 -10.50 -8.87
N ILE A 376 35.47 -11.25 -9.28
CA ILE A 376 34.21 -11.41 -8.55
C ILE A 376 33.82 -12.88 -8.55
N ASP A 377 33.60 -13.43 -7.35
CA ASP A 377 33.03 -14.76 -7.18
C ASP A 377 31.55 -14.63 -6.82
N GLU A 378 30.70 -14.59 -7.84
CA GLU A 378 29.25 -14.47 -7.67
C GLU A 378 28.66 -15.59 -6.78
N ASN A 379 29.34 -16.73 -6.63
CA ASN A 379 28.85 -17.83 -5.81
C ASN A 379 28.90 -17.52 -4.31
N GLN A 380 29.71 -16.56 -3.89
CA GLN A 380 29.83 -16.12 -2.49
C GLN A 380 28.81 -15.04 -2.12
N ALA A 381 28.06 -14.50 -3.10
CA ALA A 381 27.02 -13.52 -2.84
C ALA A 381 25.88 -14.12 -2.01
N ASP A 382 25.47 -13.38 -0.97
CA ASP A 382 24.23 -13.60 -0.22
C ASP A 382 23.08 -12.94 -0.98
N VAL A 383 22.07 -13.74 -1.32
CA VAL A 383 20.98 -13.33 -2.23
C VAL A 383 19.64 -13.53 -1.53
N GLU A 384 18.87 -12.44 -1.42
CA GLU A 384 17.47 -12.46 -1.01
C GLU A 384 16.59 -12.13 -2.23
N ILE A 385 15.63 -13.01 -2.54
CA ILE A 385 14.65 -12.82 -3.62
C ILE A 385 13.28 -12.56 -3.00
N THR A 386 12.61 -11.49 -3.42
CA THR A 386 11.26 -11.09 -2.98
C THR A 386 10.42 -10.66 -4.18
N ASN A 387 9.59 -11.57 -4.69
CA ASN A 387 8.89 -11.43 -5.98
C ASN A 387 9.87 -11.11 -7.11
N LEU A 388 9.64 -10.01 -7.83
CA LEU A 388 10.49 -9.49 -8.90
C LEU A 388 11.71 -8.73 -8.39
N ARG A 389 11.92 -8.57 -7.08
CA ARG A 389 13.06 -7.83 -6.54
C ARG A 389 14.10 -8.76 -5.95
N THR A 390 15.34 -8.36 -6.09
CA THR A 390 16.45 -9.06 -5.45
C THR A 390 17.36 -8.10 -4.72
N LEU A 391 17.93 -8.59 -3.63
CA LEU A 391 18.97 -7.95 -2.85
C LEU A 391 20.16 -8.91 -2.86
N SER A 392 21.27 -8.46 -3.42
CA SER A 392 22.53 -9.17 -3.36
C SER A 392 23.53 -8.41 -2.50
N LYS A 393 24.28 -9.15 -1.69
CA LYS A 393 25.41 -8.65 -0.91
C LYS A 393 26.61 -9.54 -1.13
N GLY A 394 27.78 -8.96 -1.31
CA GLY A 394 29.01 -9.74 -1.46
C GLY A 394 30.24 -8.86 -1.53
N GLU A 395 31.33 -9.46 -1.98
CA GLU A 395 32.62 -8.81 -2.16
C GLU A 395 33.09 -8.98 -3.61
N PHE A 396 33.82 -8.00 -4.12
CA PHE A 396 34.60 -8.11 -5.35
C PHE A 396 35.97 -7.46 -5.15
N GLU A 397 36.96 -7.88 -5.93
CA GLU A 397 38.26 -7.19 -6.01
C GLU A 397 38.35 -6.43 -7.34
N TYR A 398 38.89 -5.21 -7.29
CA TYR A 398 39.20 -4.44 -8.48
C TYR A 398 40.63 -3.89 -8.38
N ALA A 399 41.47 -4.23 -9.35
CA ALA A 399 42.90 -3.90 -9.36
C ALA A 399 43.67 -4.39 -8.11
N GLY A 400 43.15 -5.43 -7.44
CA GLY A 400 43.71 -6.03 -6.22
C GLY A 400 43.27 -5.39 -4.90
N ASP A 401 42.37 -4.39 -4.96
CA ASP A 401 41.72 -3.81 -3.79
C ASP A 401 40.33 -4.45 -3.60
N PRO A 402 39.94 -4.85 -2.37
CA PRO A 402 38.65 -5.46 -2.09
C PRO A 402 37.55 -4.41 -1.85
N PHE A 403 36.32 -4.73 -2.24
CA PHE A 403 35.14 -3.89 -2.14
C PHE A 403 33.93 -4.71 -1.71
N ASP A 404 33.23 -4.25 -0.68
CA ASP A 404 31.92 -4.79 -0.30
C ASP A 404 30.85 -4.14 -1.18
N TYR A 405 29.83 -4.90 -1.60
CA TYR A 405 28.72 -4.33 -2.34
C TYR A 405 27.35 -4.73 -1.80
N ILE A 406 26.37 -3.85 -2.05
CA ILE A 406 24.94 -4.14 -1.95
C ILE A 406 24.30 -3.73 -3.28
N LEU A 407 23.75 -4.70 -4.00
CA LEU A 407 23.08 -4.49 -5.28
C LEU A 407 21.59 -4.81 -5.13
N LYS A 408 20.71 -3.85 -5.44
CA LYS A 408 19.27 -4.09 -5.51
C LYS A 408 18.79 -4.03 -6.96
N THR A 409 18.07 -5.06 -7.38
CA THR A 409 17.55 -5.18 -8.74
C THR A 409 16.06 -5.49 -8.76
N GLU A 410 15.41 -5.15 -9.87
CA GLU A 410 13.99 -5.40 -10.14
C GLU A 410 13.84 -5.99 -11.55
N TYR A 411 13.26 -7.18 -11.62
CA TYR A 411 12.94 -7.89 -12.85
C TYR A 411 11.64 -7.36 -13.43
N THR A 412 11.52 -7.38 -14.75
CA THR A 412 10.25 -7.12 -15.44
C THR A 412 9.26 -8.25 -15.20
N GLY A 413 7.96 -8.00 -15.46
CA GLY A 413 6.90 -9.00 -15.23
C GLY A 413 7.02 -10.25 -16.12
N ASP A 414 7.69 -10.12 -17.27
CA ASP A 414 8.04 -11.21 -18.19
C ASP A 414 9.40 -11.86 -17.87
N PHE A 415 10.07 -11.39 -16.81
CA PHE A 415 11.41 -11.76 -16.36
C PHE A 415 12.53 -11.55 -17.40
N GLN A 416 12.26 -10.99 -18.57
CA GLN A 416 13.23 -10.87 -19.66
C GLN A 416 14.28 -9.78 -19.44
N GLN A 417 13.99 -8.83 -18.54
CA GLN A 417 14.91 -7.75 -18.19
C GLN A 417 15.03 -7.62 -16.68
N VAL A 418 16.18 -7.12 -16.25
CA VAL A 418 16.45 -6.77 -14.86
C VAL A 418 17.09 -5.39 -14.80
N GLY A 419 16.50 -4.53 -13.98
CA GLY A 419 16.94 -3.16 -13.74
C GLY A 419 17.64 -3.04 -12.38
N VAL A 420 18.82 -2.46 -12.34
CA VAL A 420 19.51 -2.03 -11.12
C VAL A 420 18.97 -0.67 -10.72
N PHE A 421 18.45 -0.57 -9.50
CA PHE A 421 17.91 0.69 -8.97
C PHE A 421 18.64 1.18 -7.72
N GLN A 422 19.55 0.37 -7.17
CA GLN A 422 20.44 0.81 -6.10
C GLN A 422 21.73 -0.01 -6.13
N LEU A 423 22.85 0.69 -6.05
CA LEU A 423 24.17 0.12 -5.79
C LEU A 423 24.79 0.84 -4.59
N LYS A 424 25.30 0.08 -3.63
CA LYS A 424 26.24 0.57 -2.62
C LYS A 424 27.56 -0.17 -2.74
N VAL A 425 28.66 0.55 -2.58
CA VAL A 425 30.01 -0.02 -2.45
C VAL A 425 30.63 0.51 -1.17
N ASN A 426 31.16 -0.37 -0.33
CA ASN A 426 31.66 -0.07 1.02
C ASN A 426 30.70 0.82 1.86
N GLY A 427 29.39 0.62 1.67
CA GLY A 427 28.34 1.40 2.35
C GLY A 427 27.98 2.74 1.71
N VAL A 428 28.73 3.22 0.72
CA VAL A 428 28.48 4.46 -0.02
C VAL A 428 27.53 4.19 -1.19
N ASN A 429 26.51 5.04 -1.37
CA ASN A 429 25.62 4.93 -2.54
C ASN A 429 26.35 5.40 -3.80
N ILE A 430 26.32 4.58 -4.85
CA ILE A 430 26.81 4.94 -6.17
C ILE A 430 25.65 5.52 -6.99
N ASP A 431 25.91 6.64 -7.66
CA ASP A 431 24.95 7.30 -8.54
C ASP A 431 24.82 6.51 -9.85
N LEU A 432 23.59 6.19 -10.26
CA LEU A 432 23.29 5.33 -11.41
C LEU A 432 22.81 6.12 -12.65
N ASP A 433 22.68 7.45 -12.53
CA ASP A 433 22.06 8.35 -13.54
C ASP A 433 23.05 9.03 -14.52
#